data_AF-A0AAE3AHU8-F1
#
_entry.id   AF-A0AAE3AHU8-F1
#
_cell.length_a   1.000
_cell.length_b   1.000
_cell.length_c   1.000
_cell.angle_alpha   90.00
_cell.angle_beta   90.00
_cell.angle_gamma   90.00
#
_symmetry.space_group_name_H-M   'P 1'
#
loop_
_entity.id
_entity.type
_entity.pdbx_description
1 polymer ?
#
loop_
_entity_poly.entity_id
_entity_poly.type
_entity_poly.pdbx_seq_one_letter_code
_entity_poly.pdbx_strand_id
1 'polypeptide(L)'
;MLIPQVEEKLGRKLKTADLQVLAGLYDDLGMPADVIYLLVNHCITRSEERYGPGRRPTLRQIEKEGYYWARQGLFDQDSAAHYLKTWRDRQQGQSAYMQVLGLGQRRPVASEEKYISDWMDKGFPPETVALAYDKTIFYKKQLEWRYLNGILRRWHENGWHTPEEVQQGDAGKPAQPSPKPDKPDQDNSRMEKYMKW
;
A
#
# COMPACT_ATOMS: atom_id res chain seq x y z
N MET A 1 -19.42 -27.42 -5.76
CA MET A 1 -20.47 -26.65 -5.03
C MET A 1 -19.82 -25.43 -4.38
N LEU A 2 -19.99 -24.23 -4.95
CA LEU A 2 -19.36 -23.00 -4.46
C LEU A 2 -20.01 -22.48 -3.16
N ILE A 3 -21.35 -22.44 -3.12
CA ILE A 3 -22.11 -21.82 -2.02
C ILE A 3 -21.81 -22.44 -0.65
N PRO A 4 -21.86 -23.78 -0.46
CA PRO A 4 -21.57 -24.39 0.85
C PRO A 4 -20.14 -24.12 1.33
N GLN A 5 -19.17 -24.08 0.41
CA GLN A 5 -17.78 -23.81 0.72
C GLN A 5 -17.58 -22.35 1.16
N VAL A 6 -18.28 -21.41 0.52
CA VAL A 6 -18.25 -19.99 0.91
C VAL A 6 -18.92 -19.78 2.26
N GLU A 7 -20.04 -20.45 2.54
CA GLU A 7 -20.70 -20.42 3.86
C GLU A 7 -19.79 -20.92 4.98
N GLU A 8 -19.11 -22.04 4.75
CA GLU A 8 -18.16 -22.63 5.69
C GLU A 8 -17.01 -21.66 5.99
N LYS A 9 -16.41 -21.08 4.95
CA LYS A 9 -15.29 -20.12 5.09
C LYS A 9 -15.71 -18.82 5.78
N LEU A 10 -16.89 -18.31 5.47
CA LEU A 10 -17.43 -17.10 6.11
C LEU A 10 -18.01 -17.37 7.52
N GLY A 11 -18.20 -18.64 7.91
CA GLY A 11 -18.74 -19.01 9.21
C GLY A 11 -20.20 -18.61 9.40
N ARG A 12 -20.94 -18.39 8.32
CA ARG A 12 -22.35 -17.98 8.35
C ARG A 12 -23.11 -18.46 7.13
N LYS A 13 -24.42 -18.62 7.27
CA LYS A 13 -25.32 -18.86 6.15
C LYS A 13 -25.43 -17.62 5.27
N LEU A 14 -25.49 -17.83 3.95
CA LEU A 14 -25.70 -16.78 2.97
C LEU A 14 -27.18 -16.47 2.87
N LYS A 15 -27.52 -15.18 2.90
CA LYS A 15 -28.87 -14.69 2.65
C LYS A 15 -29.10 -14.54 1.16
N THR A 16 -30.35 -14.35 0.73
CA THR A 16 -30.70 -14.12 -0.69
C THR A 16 -29.85 -13.01 -1.33
N ALA A 17 -29.63 -11.90 -0.63
CA ALA A 17 -28.77 -10.81 -1.13
C ALA A 17 -27.30 -11.23 -1.31
N ASP A 18 -26.77 -12.09 -0.43
CA ASP A 18 -25.40 -12.60 -0.57
C ASP A 18 -25.29 -13.54 -1.78
N LEU A 19 -26.33 -14.36 -2.02
CA LEU A 19 -26.40 -15.25 -3.18
C LEU A 19 -26.49 -14.46 -4.49
N GLN A 20 -27.23 -13.35 -4.51
CA GLN A 20 -27.30 -12.45 -5.66
C GLN A 20 -25.93 -11.86 -6.01
N VAL A 21 -25.13 -11.48 -4.99
CA VAL A 21 -23.76 -10.99 -5.23
C VAL A 21 -22.89 -12.08 -5.86
N LEU A 22 -22.89 -13.29 -5.31
CA LEU A 22 -22.10 -14.39 -5.87
C LEU A 22 -22.59 -14.80 -7.27
N ALA A 23 -23.90 -14.76 -7.51
CA ALA A 23 -24.48 -14.98 -8.83
C ALA A 23 -24.02 -13.90 -9.82
N GLY A 24 -24.04 -12.61 -9.45
CA GLY A 24 -23.53 -11.55 -10.32
C GLY A 24 -22.03 -11.70 -10.65
N LEU A 25 -21.22 -12.16 -9.69
CA LEU A 25 -19.82 -12.49 -9.97
C LEU A 25 -19.65 -13.62 -11.01
N TYR A 26 -20.57 -14.59 -11.02
CA TYR A 26 -20.53 -15.74 -11.91
C TYR A 26 -21.19 -15.46 -13.27
N ASP A 27 -22.41 -14.94 -13.27
CA ASP A 27 -23.25 -14.72 -14.45
C ASP A 27 -22.91 -13.40 -15.17
N ASP A 28 -22.77 -12.29 -14.44
CA ASP A 28 -22.56 -10.96 -15.06
C ASP A 28 -21.09 -10.71 -15.39
N LEU A 29 -20.18 -11.11 -14.49
CA LEU A 29 -18.74 -10.96 -14.70
C LEU A 29 -18.12 -12.17 -15.40
N GLY A 30 -18.80 -13.31 -15.46
CA GLY A 30 -18.27 -14.53 -16.09
C GLY A 30 -17.13 -15.19 -15.32
N MET A 31 -16.96 -14.91 -14.02
CA MET A 31 -15.88 -15.54 -13.24
C MET A 31 -16.23 -16.99 -12.90
N PRO A 32 -15.36 -17.95 -13.21
CA PRO A 32 -15.54 -19.34 -12.82
C PRO A 32 -15.66 -19.53 -11.30
N ALA A 33 -16.38 -20.56 -10.89
CA ALA A 33 -16.69 -20.81 -9.47
C ALA A 33 -15.43 -21.01 -8.61
N ASP A 34 -14.42 -21.69 -9.14
CA ASP A 34 -13.11 -21.88 -8.53
C ASP A 34 -12.35 -20.55 -8.35
N VAL A 35 -12.43 -19.64 -9.33
CA VAL A 35 -11.85 -18.29 -9.22
C VAL A 35 -12.58 -17.45 -8.17
N ILE A 36 -13.91 -17.52 -8.12
CA ILE A 36 -14.70 -16.86 -7.07
C ILE A 36 -14.32 -17.42 -5.68
N TYR A 37 -14.08 -18.72 -5.57
CA TYR A 37 -13.61 -19.32 -4.32
C TYR A 37 -12.23 -18.79 -3.90
N LEU A 38 -11.29 -18.65 -4.84
CA LEU A 38 -9.98 -18.04 -4.57
C LEU A 38 -10.11 -16.58 -4.13
N LEU A 39 -10.95 -15.80 -4.81
CA LEU A 39 -11.27 -14.43 -4.46
C LEU A 39 -11.80 -14.32 -3.02
N VAL A 40 -12.79 -15.15 -2.65
CA VAL A 40 -13.35 -15.17 -1.30
C VAL A 40 -12.28 -15.46 -0.26
N ASN A 41 -11.46 -16.50 -0.48
CA ASN A 41 -10.37 -16.82 0.44
C ASN A 41 -9.36 -15.67 0.55
N HIS A 42 -9.01 -15.02 -0.56
CA HIS A 42 -8.15 -13.84 -0.55
C HIS A 42 -8.74 -12.70 0.28
N CYS A 43 -10.02 -12.38 0.10
CA CYS A 43 -10.70 -11.36 0.90
C CYS A 43 -10.74 -11.71 2.39
N ILE A 44 -10.89 -12.99 2.73
CA ILE A 44 -10.84 -13.47 4.13
C ILE A 44 -9.45 -13.26 4.70
N THR A 45 -8.40 -13.76 4.04
CA THR A 45 -7.00 -13.57 4.48
C THR A 45 -6.69 -12.09 4.68
N ARG A 46 -7.07 -11.25 3.71
CA ARG A 46 -6.85 -9.79 3.78
C ARG A 46 -7.60 -9.14 4.95
N SER A 47 -8.82 -9.61 5.24
CA SER A 47 -9.61 -9.14 6.38
C SER A 47 -9.00 -9.56 7.72
N GLU A 48 -8.59 -10.82 7.85
CA GLU A 48 -7.97 -11.34 9.08
C GLU A 48 -6.65 -10.64 9.38
N GLU A 49 -5.81 -10.45 8.36
CA GLU A 49 -4.53 -9.77 8.55
C GLU A 49 -4.68 -8.27 8.84
N ARG A 50 -5.78 -7.63 8.40
CA ARG A 50 -6.01 -6.19 8.62
C ARG A 50 -6.70 -5.90 9.94
N TYR A 51 -7.67 -6.73 10.32
CA TYR A 51 -8.56 -6.46 11.46
C TYR A 51 -8.40 -7.45 12.61
N GLY A 52 -7.60 -8.50 12.45
CA GLY A 52 -7.34 -9.54 13.44
C GLY A 52 -7.95 -10.90 13.07
N PRO A 53 -7.48 -11.97 13.73
CA PRO A 53 -7.92 -13.34 13.44
C PRO A 53 -9.43 -13.49 13.61
N GLY A 54 -10.07 -14.27 12.72
CA GLY A 54 -11.51 -14.51 12.74
C GLY A 54 -12.36 -13.39 12.14
N ARG A 55 -11.78 -12.24 11.75
CA ARG A 55 -12.54 -11.18 11.07
C ARG A 55 -12.86 -11.58 9.64
N ARG A 56 -14.11 -11.39 9.24
CA ARG A 56 -14.62 -11.75 7.91
C ARG A 56 -14.97 -10.52 7.09
N PRO A 57 -14.70 -10.54 5.76
CA PRO A 57 -15.12 -9.48 4.86
C PRO A 57 -16.64 -9.53 4.66
N THR A 58 -17.21 -8.39 4.28
CA THR A 58 -18.60 -8.34 3.82
C THR A 58 -18.69 -8.78 2.35
N LEU A 59 -19.85 -9.27 1.91
CA LEU A 59 -20.03 -9.68 0.50
C LEU A 59 -19.84 -8.49 -0.46
N ARG A 60 -20.18 -7.28 -0.04
CA ARG A 60 -19.91 -6.06 -0.82
C ARG A 60 -18.40 -5.78 -0.97
N GLN A 61 -17.58 -6.13 0.02
CA GLN A 61 -16.12 -6.04 -0.12
C GLN A 61 -15.60 -7.09 -1.10
N ILE A 62 -16.11 -8.32 -1.03
CA ILE A 62 -15.79 -9.41 -1.98
C ILE A 62 -16.19 -9.00 -3.40
N GLU A 63 -17.40 -8.47 -3.57
CA GLU A 63 -17.92 -7.99 -4.85
C GLU A 63 -16.99 -6.94 -5.47
N LYS A 64 -16.62 -5.92 -4.69
CA LYS A 64 -15.74 -4.85 -5.16
C LYS A 64 -14.37 -5.39 -5.58
N GLU A 65 -13.82 -6.34 -4.83
CA GLU A 65 -12.57 -7.02 -5.19
C GLU A 65 -12.74 -7.89 -6.44
N GLY A 66 -13.90 -8.53 -6.62
CA GLY A 66 -14.25 -9.30 -7.82
C GLY A 66 -14.28 -8.44 -9.08
N TYR A 67 -14.90 -7.25 -9.03
CA TYR A 67 -14.81 -6.28 -10.12
C TYR A 67 -13.38 -5.84 -10.41
N TYR A 68 -12.54 -5.74 -9.39
CA TYR A 68 -11.11 -5.43 -9.58
C TYR A 68 -10.38 -6.58 -10.28
N TRP A 69 -10.60 -7.82 -9.86
CA TRP A 69 -10.03 -9.03 -10.49
C TRP A 69 -10.46 -9.16 -11.96
N ALA A 70 -11.75 -8.96 -12.24
CA ALA A 70 -12.28 -8.96 -13.60
C ALA A 70 -11.61 -7.90 -14.50
N ARG A 71 -11.37 -6.68 -13.98
CA ARG A 71 -10.65 -5.63 -14.72
C ARG A 71 -9.18 -5.96 -14.97
N GLN A 72 -8.58 -6.82 -14.15
CA GLN A 72 -7.22 -7.32 -14.34
C GLN A 72 -7.19 -8.58 -15.22
N GLY A 73 -8.33 -9.07 -15.69
CA GLY A 73 -8.42 -10.27 -16.52
C GLY A 73 -8.24 -11.59 -15.75
N LEU A 74 -8.45 -11.59 -14.43
CA LEU A 74 -8.24 -12.77 -13.58
C LEU A 74 -9.48 -13.69 -13.63
N PHE A 75 -9.63 -14.42 -14.74
CA PHE A 75 -10.79 -15.30 -15.01
C PHE A 75 -10.46 -16.80 -14.97
N ASP A 76 -9.23 -17.17 -14.67
CA ASP A 76 -8.79 -18.56 -14.60
C ASP A 76 -7.95 -18.80 -13.34
N GLN A 77 -7.77 -20.08 -13.00
CA GLN A 77 -7.10 -20.47 -11.78
C GLN A 77 -5.61 -20.07 -11.80
N ASP A 78 -4.95 -20.11 -12.95
CA ASP A 78 -3.52 -19.81 -13.09
C ASP A 78 -3.26 -18.30 -12.95
N SER A 79 -4.04 -17.45 -13.62
CA SER A 79 -3.93 -16.00 -13.50
C SER A 79 -4.24 -15.52 -12.08
N ALA A 80 -5.28 -16.07 -11.45
CA ALA A 80 -5.60 -15.81 -10.05
C ALA A 80 -4.48 -16.28 -9.11
N ALA A 81 -3.93 -17.48 -9.29
CA ALA A 81 -2.84 -18.00 -8.47
C ALA A 81 -1.55 -17.16 -8.62
N HIS A 82 -1.22 -16.73 -9.84
CA HIS A 82 -0.10 -15.85 -10.10
C HIS A 82 -0.28 -14.50 -9.39
N TYR A 83 -1.47 -13.88 -9.52
CA TYR A 83 -1.81 -12.66 -8.82
C TYR A 83 -1.64 -12.80 -7.30
N LEU A 84 -2.16 -13.88 -6.71
CA LEU A 84 -2.06 -14.15 -5.27
C LEU A 84 -0.61 -14.35 -4.82
N LYS A 85 0.22 -14.98 -5.65
CA LYS A 85 1.65 -15.14 -5.39
C LYS A 85 2.34 -13.78 -5.39
N THR A 86 2.20 -12.99 -6.45
CA THR A 86 2.76 -11.64 -6.54
C THR A 86 2.31 -10.76 -5.38
N TRP A 87 1.03 -10.84 -5.01
CA TRP A 87 0.49 -10.11 -3.86
C TRP A 87 1.18 -10.52 -2.55
N ARG A 88 1.39 -11.81 -2.32
CA ARG A 88 2.06 -12.32 -1.12
C ARG A 88 3.53 -11.90 -1.07
N ASP A 89 4.23 -12.02 -2.19
CA ASP A 89 5.64 -11.62 -2.31
C ASP A 89 5.78 -10.12 -2.05
N ARG A 90 4.84 -9.30 -2.57
CA ARG A 90 4.80 -7.86 -2.33
C ARG A 90 4.53 -7.52 -0.86
N GLN A 91 3.62 -8.24 -0.21
CA GLN A 91 3.36 -8.08 1.23
C GLN A 91 4.56 -8.43 2.09
N GLN A 92 5.30 -9.50 1.74
CA GLN A 92 6.55 -9.84 2.41
C GLN A 92 7.62 -8.77 2.16
N GLY A 93 7.75 -8.29 0.92
CA GLY A 93 8.65 -7.19 0.58
C GLY A 93 8.38 -5.93 1.39
N GLN A 94 7.11 -5.53 1.55
CA GLN A 94 6.72 -4.37 2.36
C GLN A 94 7.24 -4.44 3.81
N SER A 95 7.34 -5.63 4.41
CA SER A 95 7.87 -5.79 5.76
C SER A 95 9.34 -5.37 5.88
N ALA A 96 10.15 -5.59 4.84
CA ALA A 96 11.54 -5.14 4.82
C ALA A 96 11.63 -3.61 4.81
N TYR A 97 10.76 -2.92 4.06
CA TYR A 97 10.68 -1.45 4.08
C TYR A 97 10.26 -0.93 5.47
N MET A 98 9.31 -1.59 6.13
CA MET A 98 8.90 -1.20 7.49
C MET A 98 10.04 -1.34 8.50
N GLN A 99 10.89 -2.35 8.36
CA GLN A 99 12.07 -2.55 9.21
C GLN A 99 13.10 -1.43 9.02
N VAL A 100 13.48 -1.11 7.77
CA VAL A 100 14.46 -0.05 7.51
C VAL A 100 13.98 1.35 7.90
N LEU A 101 12.66 1.59 7.88
CA LEU A 101 12.06 2.84 8.34
C LEU A 101 11.91 2.92 9.88
N GLY A 102 12.29 1.87 10.62
CA GLY A 102 12.14 1.81 12.08
C GLY A 102 10.68 1.73 12.54
N LEU A 103 9.76 1.29 11.68
CA LEU A 103 8.32 1.22 11.98
C LEU A 103 7.89 -0.13 12.58
N GLY A 104 8.85 -1.02 12.82
CA GLY A 104 8.64 -2.35 13.41
C GLY A 104 8.04 -3.36 12.44
N GLN A 105 7.57 -4.49 12.98
CA GLN A 105 6.98 -5.59 12.19
C GLN A 105 5.46 -5.45 11.98
N ARG A 106 4.89 -4.27 12.27
CA ARG A 106 3.48 -4.03 11.98
C ARG A 106 3.26 -3.88 10.48
N ARG A 107 2.04 -4.15 10.02
CA ARG A 107 1.66 -3.84 8.64
C ARG A 107 1.66 -2.31 8.41
N PRO A 108 2.08 -1.83 7.23
CA PRO A 108 1.86 -0.44 6.86
C PRO A 108 0.36 -0.12 6.86
N VAL A 109 0.00 1.08 7.33
CA VAL A 109 -1.36 1.58 7.12
C VAL A 109 -1.54 2.01 5.66
N ALA A 110 -2.79 2.17 5.19
CA ALA A 110 -3.08 2.42 3.77
C ALA A 110 -2.28 3.58 3.15
N SER A 111 -2.03 4.66 3.91
CA SER A 111 -1.23 5.80 3.47
C SER A 111 0.26 5.47 3.33
N GLU A 112 0.81 4.65 4.24
CA GLU A 112 2.20 4.17 4.20
C GLU A 112 2.38 3.14 3.09
N GLU A 113 1.42 2.22 2.97
CA GLU A 113 1.38 1.16 1.96
C GLU A 113 1.43 1.76 0.55
N LYS A 114 0.79 2.92 0.34
CA LYS A 114 0.82 3.64 -0.94
C LYS A 114 2.23 4.11 -1.30
N TYR A 115 2.96 4.71 -0.36
CA TYR A 115 4.34 5.16 -0.59
C TYR A 115 5.27 3.98 -0.83
N ILE A 116 5.23 2.98 0.06
CA ILE A 116 6.08 1.79 -0.06
C ILE A 116 5.82 1.07 -1.39
N SER A 117 4.55 0.92 -1.78
CA SER A 117 4.19 0.29 -3.04
C SER A 117 4.72 1.07 -4.25
N ASP A 118 4.63 2.40 -4.25
CA ASP A 118 5.18 3.25 -5.32
C ASP A 118 6.72 3.13 -5.41
N TRP A 119 7.42 3.01 -4.28
CA TRP A 119 8.87 2.81 -4.28
C TRP A 119 9.27 1.44 -4.81
N MET A 120 8.53 0.39 -4.43
CA MET A 120 8.71 -0.95 -4.97
C MET A 120 8.48 -0.97 -6.49
N ASP A 121 7.44 -0.29 -6.99
CA ASP A 121 7.16 -0.21 -8.44
C ASP A 121 8.25 0.57 -9.20
N LYS A 122 8.90 1.53 -8.54
CA LYS A 122 10.04 2.27 -9.10
C LYS A 122 11.36 1.50 -9.05
N GLY A 123 11.39 0.32 -8.41
CA GLY A 123 12.57 -0.52 -8.30
C GLY A 123 13.55 -0.12 -7.20
N PHE A 124 13.13 0.70 -6.23
CA PHE A 124 13.99 1.03 -5.08
C PHE A 124 14.04 -0.14 -4.10
N PRO A 125 15.20 -0.74 -3.82
CA PRO A 125 15.33 -1.74 -2.77
C PRO A 125 15.27 -1.10 -1.37
N PRO A 126 14.95 -1.86 -0.31
CA PRO A 126 14.83 -1.35 1.05
C PRO A 126 16.09 -0.60 1.53
N GLU A 127 17.27 -1.04 1.11
CA GLU A 127 18.56 -0.46 1.47
C GLU A 127 18.72 0.97 0.90
N THR A 128 18.26 1.20 -0.33
CA THR A 128 18.25 2.56 -0.91
C THR A 128 17.25 3.45 -0.16
N VAL A 129 16.08 2.90 0.21
CA VAL A 129 15.10 3.65 1.00
C VAL A 129 15.65 4.01 2.39
N ALA A 130 16.49 3.16 2.99
CA ALA A 130 17.18 3.45 4.25
C ALA A 130 18.08 4.70 4.12
N LEU A 131 18.80 4.87 3.01
CA LEU A 131 19.61 6.08 2.77
C LEU A 131 18.76 7.35 2.68
N ALA A 132 17.58 7.27 2.04
CA ALA A 132 16.65 8.39 1.98
C ALA A 132 16.03 8.69 3.35
N TYR A 133 15.76 7.65 4.13
CA TYR A 133 15.29 7.74 5.50
C TYR A 133 16.33 8.43 6.40
N ASP A 134 17.60 8.03 6.35
CA ASP A 134 18.68 8.65 7.13
C ASP A 134 18.81 10.13 6.83
N LYS A 135 18.75 10.52 5.54
CA LYS A 135 18.71 11.94 5.14
C LYS A 135 17.48 12.64 5.71
N THR A 136 16.32 11.98 5.69
CA THR A 136 15.09 12.54 6.25
C THR A 136 15.21 12.79 7.74
N ILE A 137 15.68 11.80 8.52
CA ILE A 137 15.90 11.96 9.95
C ILE A 137 16.98 13.00 10.23
N PHE A 138 18.06 13.04 9.46
CA PHE A 138 19.13 14.02 9.64
C PHE A 138 18.63 15.46 9.47
N TYR A 139 17.88 15.76 8.40
CA TYR A 139 17.42 17.12 8.09
C TYR A 139 16.11 17.51 8.78
N LYS A 140 15.15 16.58 8.92
CA LYS A 140 13.82 16.85 9.49
C LYS A 140 13.70 16.47 10.96
N LYS A 141 14.66 15.71 11.50
CA LYS A 141 14.67 15.20 12.89
C LYS A 141 13.49 14.28 13.24
N GLN A 142 12.68 13.91 12.26
CA GLN A 142 11.54 12.99 12.37
C GLN A 142 11.23 12.41 10.99
N LEU A 143 10.52 11.29 10.95
CA LEU A 143 10.05 10.70 9.70
C LEU A 143 8.99 11.61 9.06
N GLU A 144 9.33 12.22 7.93
CA GLU A 144 8.41 12.99 7.10
C GLU A 144 8.28 12.34 5.73
N TRP A 145 7.15 11.68 5.50
CA TRP A 145 6.90 10.86 4.31
C TRP A 145 7.04 11.64 3.01
N ARG A 146 6.59 12.91 2.96
CA ARG A 146 6.66 13.70 1.71
C ARG A 146 8.10 14.05 1.36
N TYR A 147 8.91 14.38 2.36
CA TYR A 147 10.32 14.71 2.19
C TYR A 147 11.12 13.49 1.76
N LEU A 148 10.93 12.35 2.43
CA LEU A 148 11.54 11.07 2.05
C LEU A 148 11.18 10.71 0.61
N ASN A 149 9.88 10.77 0.26
CA ASN A 149 9.43 10.52 -1.09
C ASN A 149 10.00 11.54 -2.10
N GLY A 150 10.22 12.79 -1.71
CA GLY A 150 10.86 13.81 -2.54
C GLY A 150 12.32 13.48 -2.87
N ILE A 151 13.07 12.90 -1.94
CA ILE A 151 14.42 12.39 -2.19
C ILE A 151 14.38 11.25 -3.21
N LEU A 152 13.55 10.23 -2.96
CA LEU A 152 13.43 9.08 -3.85
C LEU A 152 12.95 9.46 -5.25
N ARG A 153 12.03 10.42 -5.37
CA ARG A 153 11.62 10.95 -6.68
C ARG A 153 12.79 11.56 -7.44
N ARG A 154 13.61 12.38 -6.78
CA ARG A 154 14.80 12.98 -7.40
C ARG A 154 15.81 11.92 -7.82
N TRP A 155 16.01 10.88 -7.02
CA TRP A 155 16.89 9.77 -7.40
C TRP A 155 16.34 9.00 -8.59
N HIS A 156 15.04 8.74 -8.62
CA HIS A 156 14.38 8.08 -9.74
C HIS A 156 14.51 8.90 -11.04
N GLU A 157 14.35 10.22 -10.96
CA GLU A 157 14.54 11.15 -12.08
C GLU A 157 15.99 11.16 -12.61
N ASN A 158 16.98 10.90 -11.74
CA ASN A 158 18.39 10.76 -12.13
C ASN A 158 18.78 9.31 -12.50
N GLY A 159 17.84 8.36 -12.43
CA GLY A 159 18.11 6.93 -12.69
C GLY A 159 18.92 6.22 -11.61
N TRP A 160 18.94 6.73 -10.38
CA TRP A 160 19.64 6.08 -9.26
C TRP A 160 18.63 5.28 -8.44
N HIS A 161 18.70 3.96 -8.49
CA HIS A 161 17.81 3.08 -7.73
C HIS A 161 18.57 2.24 -6.71
N THR A 162 19.87 2.01 -6.91
CA THR A 162 20.71 1.22 -6.01
C THR A 162 21.48 2.10 -5.01
N PRO A 163 21.92 1.55 -3.87
CA PRO A 163 22.74 2.28 -2.91
C PRO A 163 24.05 2.79 -3.53
N GLU A 164 24.68 2.00 -4.42
CA GLU A 164 25.92 2.41 -5.09
C GLU A 164 25.71 3.61 -6.02
N GLU A 165 24.65 3.59 -6.85
CA GLU A 165 24.32 4.69 -7.75
C GLU A 165 24.03 5.98 -6.99
N VAL A 166 23.30 5.88 -5.87
CA VAL A 166 23.00 7.03 -5.01
C VAL A 166 24.27 7.61 -4.42
N GLN A 167 25.18 6.79 -3.90
CA GLN A 167 26.44 7.27 -3.31
C GLN A 167 27.34 7.93 -4.35
N GLN A 168 27.46 7.36 -5.54
CA GLN A 168 28.23 7.95 -6.64
C GLN A 168 27.61 9.26 -7.13
N GLY A 169 26.28 9.29 -7.26
CA GLY A 169 25.53 10.46 -7.68
C GLY A 169 25.57 11.63 -6.69
N ASP A 170 25.56 11.34 -5.39
CA ASP A 170 25.71 12.35 -4.34
C ASP A 170 27.16 12.82 -4.19
N ALA A 171 28.16 11.95 -4.38
CA ALA A 171 29.57 12.34 -4.35
C ALA A 171 29.93 13.37 -5.44
N GLY A 172 29.18 13.38 -6.55
CA GLY A 172 29.33 14.36 -7.64
C GLY A 172 28.60 15.70 -7.41
N LYS A 173 27.79 15.85 -6.36
CA LYS A 173 27.09 17.10 -6.02
C LYS A 173 27.56 17.59 -4.65
N PRO A 174 28.33 18.71 -4.55
CA PRO A 174 28.55 19.31 -3.25
C PRO A 174 27.19 19.63 -2.63
N ALA A 175 27.02 19.30 -1.35
CA ALA A 175 25.82 19.56 -0.59
C ALA A 175 25.46 21.05 -0.69
N GLN A 176 24.62 21.42 -1.68
CA GLN A 176 24.09 22.77 -1.75
C GLN A 176 23.06 22.89 -0.62
N PRO A 177 23.31 23.70 0.41
CA PRO A 177 22.24 24.12 1.27
C PRO A 177 21.22 24.82 0.37
N SER A 178 19.98 24.33 0.37
CA SER A 178 18.88 25.04 -0.28
C SER A 178 18.86 26.45 0.32
N PRO A 179 18.92 27.53 -0.47
CA PRO A 179 18.78 28.87 0.08
C PRO A 179 17.40 28.92 0.72
N LYS A 180 17.35 29.18 2.04
CA LYS A 180 16.10 29.61 2.66
C LYS A 180 15.71 30.90 1.92
N PRO A 181 14.50 31.01 1.33
CA PRO A 181 14.02 32.32 0.97
C PRO A 181 13.79 33.09 2.26
N ASP A 182 14.66 34.05 2.54
CA ASP A 182 14.41 35.11 3.52
C ASP A 182 13.10 35.80 3.12
N LYS A 183 12.03 35.52 3.87
CA LYS A 183 10.86 36.39 3.89
C LYS A 183 11.02 37.35 5.06
N PRO A 184 10.96 38.67 4.83
CA PRO A 184 10.98 39.65 5.90
C PRO A 184 9.80 39.45 6.84
N ASP A 185 10.09 39.63 8.12
CA ASP A 185 9.19 39.58 9.26
C ASP A 185 8.15 40.71 9.15
N GLN A 186 6.96 40.40 8.63
CA GLN A 186 5.76 41.21 8.72
C GLN A 186 4.57 40.26 8.79
N ASP A 187 4.07 40.00 10.00
CA ASP A 187 2.73 40.46 10.39
C ASP A 187 2.34 39.84 11.73
N ASN A 188 2.83 40.47 12.79
CA ASN A 188 2.24 40.38 14.13
C ASN A 188 0.92 41.16 14.12
N SER A 189 -0.14 40.62 13.49
CA SER A 189 -1.49 41.21 13.53
C SER A 189 -2.57 40.20 13.14
N ARG A 190 -2.78 39.16 13.97
CA ARG A 190 -4.06 38.41 13.92
C ARG A 190 -4.42 37.57 15.15
N MET A 191 -3.71 37.72 16.27
CA MET A 191 -4.05 37.09 17.55
C MET A 191 -4.82 38.01 18.53
N GLU A 192 -5.55 39.01 18.03
CA GLU A 192 -6.41 39.88 18.86
C GLU A 192 -7.93 39.66 18.68
N LYS A 193 -8.36 38.57 18.03
CA LYS A 193 -9.80 38.34 17.77
C LYS A 193 -10.48 37.23 18.55
N TYR A 194 -9.82 36.59 19.52
CA TYR A 194 -10.45 35.53 20.34
C TYR A 194 -10.18 35.65 21.84
N MET A 195 -10.12 36.88 22.35
CA MET A 195 -10.37 37.13 23.78
C MET A 195 -11.25 38.37 23.91
N LYS A 196 -12.57 38.17 23.90
CA LYS A 196 -13.53 38.97 24.67
C LYS A 196 -14.92 38.34 24.57
N TRP A 197 -15.34 37.81 25.73
CA TRP A 197 -16.67 37.43 26.19
C TRP A 197 -17.39 36.29 25.48
#